data_AF-A0A969I2B4-F1
#
_entry.id   AF-A0A969I2B4-F1
#
_cell.length_a   1.000
_cell.length_b   1.000
_cell.length_c   1.000
_cell.angle_alpha   90.00
_cell.angle_beta   90.00
_cell.angle_gamma   90.00
#
_symmetry.space_group_name_H-M   'P 1'
#
loop_
_entity.id
_entity.type
_entity.pdbx_description
1 polymer ?
#
loop_
_entity_poly.entity_id
_entity_poly.type
_entity_poly.pdbx_seq_one_letter_code
_entity_poly.pdbx_strand_id
1 'polypeptide(L)'
;MTNLPWHTKILLALLAFLPVYFGIAALGTNFGLWSWQTGLLSLTMGGGVILLGIVAVVALVSLILAIRATPRRNGLLAAAILGLLVPGATFVMFLAAGAKAGENPIHDIATDTANPPAFSAATASWRERRTGHRVGDECRHSAKPGENSELAVYRDRRPEQDGRSGEQFQVLPTEDGREPAR
;
A
#
# COMPACT_ATOMS: atom_id res chain seq x y z
N MET A 1 6.98 -50.21 0.92
CA MET A 1 7.06 -48.82 1.45
C MET A 1 8.46 -48.29 1.17
N THR A 2 8.64 -47.47 0.13
CA THR A 2 9.94 -46.92 -0.22
C THR A 2 10.39 -45.94 0.86
N ASN A 3 11.40 -46.32 1.64
CA ASN A 3 12.01 -45.42 2.63
C ASN A 3 12.59 -44.19 1.91
N LEU A 4 11.87 -43.07 2.00
CA LEU A 4 12.33 -41.77 1.54
C LEU A 4 13.49 -41.32 2.46
N PRO A 5 14.60 -40.82 1.93
CA PRO A 5 15.72 -40.43 2.78
C PRO A 5 15.33 -39.27 3.70
N TRP A 6 15.98 -39.22 4.86
CA TRP A 6 15.66 -38.29 5.94
C TRP A 6 15.67 -36.81 5.49
N HIS A 7 16.63 -36.41 4.66
CA HIS A 7 16.72 -35.04 4.14
C HIS A 7 15.51 -34.64 3.28
N THR A 8 14.99 -35.55 2.45
CA THR A 8 13.79 -35.28 1.64
C THR A 8 12.54 -35.18 2.52
N LYS A 9 12.44 -35.98 3.60
CA LYS A 9 11.35 -35.85 4.57
C LYS A 9 11.38 -34.49 5.27
N ILE A 10 12.55 -34.05 5.71
CA ILE A 10 12.72 -32.70 6.29
C ILE A 10 12.30 -31.65 5.28
N LEU A 11 12.79 -31.74 4.04
CA LEU A 11 12.47 -30.76 3.00
C LEU A 11 10.96 -30.66 2.75
N LEU A 12 10.26 -31.79 2.64
CA LEU A 12 8.82 -31.81 2.44
C LEU A 12 8.06 -31.26 3.66
N ALA A 13 8.51 -31.57 4.88
CA ALA A 13 7.94 -31.01 6.09
C ALA A 13 8.10 -29.48 6.13
N LEU A 14 9.28 -28.98 5.74
CA LEU A 14 9.55 -27.55 5.66
C LEU A 14 8.69 -26.87 4.59
N LEU A 15 8.59 -27.46 3.40
CA LEU A 15 7.71 -26.99 2.32
C LEU A 15 6.24 -26.90 2.76
N ALA A 16 5.75 -27.91 3.47
CA ALA A 16 4.38 -27.90 3.99
C ALA A 16 4.20 -26.88 5.13
N PHE A 17 5.26 -26.62 5.90
CA PHE A 17 5.24 -25.65 6.99
C PHE A 17 5.21 -24.20 6.52
N LEU A 18 5.86 -23.85 5.39
CA LEU A 18 5.84 -22.49 4.84
C LEU A 18 4.43 -21.86 4.74
N PRO A 19 3.47 -22.46 4.01
CA PRO A 19 2.15 -21.85 3.84
C PRO A 19 1.40 -21.75 5.17
N VAL A 20 1.64 -22.66 6.12
CA VAL A 20 1.07 -22.59 7.46
C VAL A 20 1.66 -21.42 8.24
N TYR A 21 2.98 -21.24 8.18
CA TYR A 21 3.66 -20.12 8.85
C TYR A 21 3.19 -18.77 8.33
N PHE A 22 3.21 -18.56 7.01
CA PHE A 22 2.75 -17.31 6.40
C PHE A 22 1.23 -17.12 6.56
N GLY A 23 0.46 -18.21 6.53
CA GLY A 23 -0.98 -18.18 6.80
C GLY A 23 -1.28 -17.73 8.23
N ILE A 24 -0.58 -18.28 9.22
CA ILE A 24 -0.70 -17.85 10.62
C ILE A 24 -0.26 -16.40 10.78
N ALA A 25 0.87 -16.00 10.17
CA ALA A 25 1.36 -14.62 10.23
C ALA A 25 0.32 -13.60 9.73
N ALA A 26 -0.32 -13.88 8.59
CA ALA A 26 -1.32 -13.03 7.96
C ALA A 26 -2.70 -13.12 8.64
N LEU A 27 -3.13 -14.30 9.07
CA LEU A 27 -4.41 -14.45 9.75
C LEU A 27 -4.35 -13.91 11.18
N GLY A 28 -3.20 -14.00 11.85
CA GLY A 28 -3.02 -13.47 13.19
C GLY A 28 -3.18 -11.95 13.27
N THR A 29 -2.84 -11.21 12.22
CA THR A 29 -3.13 -9.76 12.16
C THR A 29 -4.62 -9.49 11.90
N ASN A 30 -5.31 -10.34 11.14
CA ASN A 30 -6.74 -10.22 10.86
C ASN A 30 -7.61 -10.53 12.09
N PHE A 31 -7.25 -11.56 12.86
CA PHE A 31 -7.95 -11.94 14.09
C PHE A 31 -7.50 -11.13 15.31
N GLY A 32 -6.54 -10.23 15.16
CA GLY A 32 -6.04 -9.38 16.25
C GLY A 32 -5.22 -10.12 17.31
N LEU A 33 -4.66 -11.30 17.00
CA LEU A 33 -3.74 -12.01 17.91
C LEU A 33 -2.45 -11.20 18.16
N TRP A 34 -2.04 -10.40 17.17
CA TRP A 34 -0.91 -9.48 17.28
C TRP A 34 -1.11 -8.25 16.38
N SER A 35 -0.31 -7.22 16.66
CA SER A 35 -0.32 -6.00 15.84
C SER A 35 0.18 -6.26 14.42
N TRP A 36 -0.25 -5.42 13.48
CA TRP A 36 0.15 -5.51 12.07
C TRP A 36 1.67 -5.35 11.90
N GLN A 37 2.36 -4.57 12.75
CA GLN A 37 3.81 -4.46 12.69
C GLN A 37 4.48 -5.79 13.03
N THR A 38 3.97 -6.51 14.03
CA THR A 38 4.52 -7.81 14.42
C THR A 38 4.30 -8.85 13.33
N GLY A 39 3.10 -8.91 12.75
CA GLY A 39 2.81 -9.87 11.67
C GLY A 39 3.59 -9.60 10.39
N LEU A 40 3.66 -8.33 9.97
CA LEU A 40 4.30 -7.95 8.71
C LEU A 40 5.81 -7.75 8.86
N LEU A 41 6.28 -6.92 9.80
CA LEU A 41 7.71 -6.64 9.92
C LEU A 41 8.44 -7.79 10.61
N SER A 42 7.97 -8.25 11.77
CA SER A 42 8.72 -9.28 12.53
C SER A 42 8.56 -10.68 11.94
N LEU A 43 7.33 -11.11 11.67
CA LEU A 43 7.05 -12.46 11.18
C LEU A 43 7.30 -12.62 9.68
N THR A 44 6.89 -11.66 8.85
CA THR A 44 6.98 -11.82 7.40
C THR A 44 8.33 -11.35 6.85
N MET A 45 8.73 -10.10 7.13
CA MET A 45 9.97 -9.50 6.63
C MET A 45 11.22 -9.96 7.39
N GLY A 46 11.11 -10.24 8.69
CA GLY A 46 12.20 -10.78 9.50
C GLY A 46 12.23 -12.31 9.45
N GLY A 47 11.36 -12.94 10.24
CA GLY A 47 11.30 -14.40 10.43
C GLY A 47 11.06 -15.18 9.14
N GLY A 48 10.17 -14.68 8.28
CA GLY A 48 9.83 -15.30 7.00
C GLY A 48 11.00 -15.33 6.03
N VAL A 49 11.79 -14.25 5.94
CA VAL A 49 13.00 -14.22 5.10
C VAL A 49 14.07 -15.18 5.62
N ILE A 50 14.27 -15.24 6.94
CA ILE A 50 15.19 -16.21 7.55
C ILE A 50 14.73 -17.65 7.27
N LEU A 51 13.44 -17.92 7.45
CA LEU A 51 12.85 -19.24 7.18
C LEU A 51 13.01 -19.64 5.71
N LEU A 52 12.75 -18.73 4.78
CA LEU A 52 12.98 -18.93 3.35
C LEU A 52 14.45 -19.25 3.04
N GLY A 53 15.39 -18.56 3.69
CA GLY A 53 16.82 -18.83 3.58
C GLY A 53 17.19 -20.23 4.07
N ILE A 54 16.68 -20.65 5.23
CA ILE A 54 16.90 -22.00 5.77
C ILE A 54 16.37 -23.06 4.79
N VAL A 55 15.16 -22.86 4.26
CA VAL A 55 14.54 -23.79 3.31
C VAL A 55 15.35 -23.88 2.03
N ALA A 56 15.84 -22.76 1.51
CA ALA A 56 16.69 -22.73 0.33
C ALA A 56 18.01 -23.51 0.55
N VAL A 57 18.65 -23.35 1.71
CA VAL A 57 19.88 -24.10 2.04
C VAL A 57 19.61 -25.60 2.15
N VAL A 58 18.54 -26.00 2.85
CA VAL A 58 18.16 -27.41 2.98
C VAL A 58 17.80 -28.01 1.62
N ALA A 59 17.08 -27.28 0.78
CA ALA A 59 16.75 -27.69 -0.59
C ALA A 59 18.02 -27.85 -1.44
N LEU A 60 18.98 -26.93 -1.34
CA LEU A 60 20.24 -26.99 -2.05
C LEU A 60 21.07 -28.22 -1.65
N VAL A 61 21.19 -28.50 -0.34
CA VAL A 61 21.86 -29.70 0.16
C VAL A 61 21.16 -30.96 -0.34
N SER A 62 19.83 -31.00 -0.26
CA SER A 62 19.04 -32.13 -0.79
C SER A 62 19.23 -32.31 -2.29
N LEU A 63 19.36 -31.22 -3.06
CA LEU A 63 19.58 -31.27 -4.50
C LEU A 63 20.97 -31.84 -4.84
N ILE A 64 22.01 -31.37 -4.15
CA ILE A 64 23.39 -31.87 -4.33
C ILE A 64 23.45 -33.38 -4.03
N LEU A 65 22.85 -33.82 -2.92
CA LEU A 65 22.78 -35.23 -2.56
C LEU A 65 21.97 -36.05 -3.58
N ALA A 66 20.86 -35.52 -4.08
CA ALA A 66 20.04 -36.19 -5.09
C ALA A 66 20.77 -36.34 -6.44
N ILE A 67 21.59 -35.36 -6.83
CA ILE A 67 22.40 -35.42 -8.06
C ILE A 67 23.54 -36.43 -7.93
N ARG A 68 24.17 -36.52 -6.75
CA ARG A 68 25.27 -37.46 -6.49
C ARG A 68 24.81 -38.89 -6.20
N ALA A 69 23.55 -39.09 -5.80
CA ALA A 69 23.01 -40.41 -5.52
C ALA A 69 22.83 -41.23 -6.81
N THR A 70 23.42 -42.43 -6.84
CA THR A 70 23.18 -43.45 -7.87
C THR A 70 22.53 -44.65 -7.20
N PRO A 71 21.36 -45.15 -7.64
CA PRO A 71 20.57 -44.74 -8.80
C PRO A 71 19.76 -43.46 -8.60
N ARG A 72 19.65 -42.65 -9.66
CA ARG A 72 18.91 -41.39 -9.66
C ARG A 72 17.42 -41.67 -9.53
N ARG A 73 16.82 -41.23 -8.42
CA ARG A 73 15.37 -41.32 -8.21
C ARG A 73 14.72 -40.01 -8.64
N ASN A 74 14.03 -40.01 -9.77
CA ASN A 74 13.40 -38.82 -10.36
C ASN A 74 12.53 -38.03 -9.36
N GLY A 75 11.84 -38.73 -8.43
CA GLY A 75 11.03 -38.08 -7.40
C GLY A 75 11.83 -37.27 -6.36
N LEU A 76 13.05 -37.68 -6.01
CA LEU A 76 13.91 -36.92 -5.10
C LEU A 76 14.44 -35.65 -5.77
N LEU A 77 14.78 -35.76 -7.05
CA LEU A 77 15.21 -34.63 -7.87
C LEU A 77 14.08 -33.61 -8.04
N ALA A 78 12.86 -34.06 -8.36
CA ALA A 78 11.69 -33.19 -8.48
C ALA A 78 11.38 -32.45 -7.18
N ALA A 79 11.40 -33.15 -6.03
CA ALA A 79 11.18 -32.55 -4.72
C ALA A 79 12.27 -31.51 -4.37
N ALA A 80 13.54 -31.79 -4.69
CA ALA A 80 14.63 -30.87 -4.44
C ALA A 80 14.56 -29.61 -5.33
N ILE A 81 14.18 -29.76 -6.60
CA ILE A 81 13.96 -28.63 -7.52
C ILE A 81 12.80 -27.76 -7.02
N LEU A 82 11.66 -28.37 -6.67
CA LEU A 82 10.52 -27.65 -6.10
C LEU A 82 10.89 -26.93 -4.79
N GLY A 83 11.69 -27.57 -3.95
CA GLY A 83 12.19 -26.99 -2.71
C GLY A 83 13.09 -25.77 -2.91
N LEU A 84 13.73 -25.61 -4.06
CA LEU A 84 14.48 -24.40 -4.39
C LEU A 84 13.62 -23.37 -5.13
N LEU A 85 12.71 -23.84 -5.99
CA LEU A 85 11.85 -23.01 -6.80
C LEU A 85 10.87 -22.22 -5.94
N VAL A 86 10.23 -22.85 -4.95
CA VAL A 86 9.28 -22.19 -4.04
C VAL A 86 9.93 -21.00 -3.33
N PRO A 87 10.99 -21.17 -2.51
CA PRO A 87 11.62 -20.05 -1.82
C PRO A 87 12.19 -19.00 -2.78
N GLY A 88 12.81 -19.44 -3.89
CA GLY A 88 13.33 -18.54 -4.92
C GLY A 88 12.26 -17.67 -5.56
N ALA A 89 11.12 -18.24 -5.93
CA ALA A 89 9.98 -17.51 -6.50
C ALA A 89 9.42 -16.50 -5.49
N THR A 90 9.22 -16.89 -4.23
CA THR A 90 8.81 -15.94 -3.18
C THR A 90 9.80 -14.80 -3.02
N PHE A 91 11.11 -15.07 -3.03
CA PHE A 91 12.11 -14.03 -2.88
C PHE A 91 12.07 -13.01 -4.04
N VAL A 92 11.92 -13.48 -5.27
CA VAL A 92 11.72 -12.61 -6.45
C VAL A 92 10.45 -11.76 -6.30
N MET A 93 9.36 -12.34 -5.82
CA MET A 93 8.11 -11.60 -5.57
C MET A 93 8.30 -10.50 -4.52
N PHE A 94 9.04 -10.76 -3.44
CA PHE A 94 9.38 -9.75 -2.43
C PHE A 94 10.22 -8.60 -3.02
N LEU A 95 11.24 -8.93 -3.82
CA LEU A 95 12.06 -7.92 -4.49
C LEU A 95 11.24 -7.07 -5.47
N ALA A 96 10.37 -7.70 -6.25
CA ALA A 96 9.49 -7.00 -7.18
C ALA A 96 8.52 -6.07 -6.44
N ALA A 97 7.96 -6.50 -5.32
CA ALA A 97 7.11 -5.67 -4.47
C ALA A 97 7.87 -4.46 -3.90
N GLY A 98 9.10 -4.67 -3.43
CA GLY A 98 9.98 -3.59 -2.95
C GLY A 98 10.34 -2.58 -4.05
N ALA A 99 10.65 -3.05 -5.26
CA ALA A 99 10.94 -2.19 -6.40
C ALA A 99 9.74 -1.32 -6.79
N LYS A 100 8.52 -1.88 -6.79
CA LYS A 100 7.30 -1.12 -7.08
C LYS A 100 6.99 -0.04 -6.04
N ALA A 101 7.34 -0.27 -4.78
CA ALA A 101 7.23 0.75 -3.74
C ALA A 101 8.25 1.89 -3.94
N GLY A 102 9.44 1.61 -4.46
CA GLY A 102 10.45 2.64 -4.77
C GLY A 102 10.12 3.47 -6.01
N GLU A 103 9.52 2.86 -7.04
CA GLU A 103 9.16 3.52 -8.30
C GLU A 103 7.98 4.49 -8.20
N ASN A 104 7.17 4.39 -7.14
CA ASN A 104 6.01 5.28 -6.91
C ASN A 104 6.18 6.04 -5.59
N PRO A 105 7.10 7.02 -5.50
CA PRO A 105 7.20 7.87 -4.33
C PRO A 105 5.86 8.58 -4.13
N ILE A 106 5.23 8.39 -2.97
CA ILE A 106 3.96 9.03 -2.56
C ILE A 106 4.15 10.55 -2.31
N HIS A 107 5.20 11.14 -2.88
CA HIS A 107 5.68 12.49 -2.62
C HIS A 107 5.33 13.49 -3.74
N ASP A 108 4.66 13.05 -4.80
CA ASP A 108 4.11 13.92 -5.84
C ASP A 108 2.59 14.09 -5.70
N ILE A 109 2.18 14.54 -4.52
CA ILE A 109 0.92 15.26 -4.37
C ILE A 109 1.35 16.69 -4.07
N ALA A 110 1.79 17.41 -5.11
CA ALA A 110 1.98 18.84 -5.03
C ALA A 110 0.62 19.47 -4.73
N THR A 111 0.31 19.63 -3.44
CA THR A 111 -0.77 20.50 -3.02
C THR A 111 -0.33 21.89 -3.43
N ASP A 112 -0.94 22.43 -4.47
CA ASP A 112 -0.81 23.85 -4.76
C ASP A 112 -1.29 24.61 -3.52
N THR A 113 -0.35 25.20 -2.79
CA THR A 113 -0.65 25.95 -1.56
C THR A 113 -1.29 27.29 -1.88
N ALA A 114 -1.15 27.79 -3.11
CA ALA A 114 -1.85 28.98 -3.59
C ALA A 114 -3.30 28.66 -3.98
N ASN A 115 -3.60 27.41 -4.35
CA ASN A 115 -4.95 26.97 -4.69
C ASN A 115 -5.25 25.54 -4.18
N PRO A 116 -5.42 25.37 -2.86
CA PRO A 116 -5.72 24.05 -2.32
C PRO A 116 -7.12 23.60 -2.77
N PRO A 117 -7.32 22.30 -3.05
CA PRO A 117 -8.63 21.78 -3.41
C PRO A 117 -9.66 22.03 -2.30
N ALA A 118 -10.77 22.67 -2.65
CA ALA A 118 -11.84 22.98 -1.71
C ALA A 118 -12.66 21.74 -1.33
N PHE A 119 -13.20 21.72 -0.10
CA PHE A 119 -14.19 20.71 0.28
C PHE A 119 -15.44 20.81 -0.60
N SER A 120 -16.02 19.66 -0.96
CA SER A 120 -17.32 19.63 -1.64
C SER A 120 -18.43 20.19 -0.74
N ALA A 121 -19.47 20.74 -1.35
CA ALA A 121 -20.62 21.33 -0.63
C ALA A 121 -21.31 20.31 0.30
N ALA A 122 -21.33 19.03 -0.08
CA ALA A 122 -21.84 17.95 0.75
C ALA A 122 -21.03 17.79 2.05
N THR A 123 -19.69 17.84 1.96
CA THR A 123 -18.81 17.74 3.13
C THR A 123 -18.89 18.97 4.01
N ALA A 124 -18.97 20.18 3.42
CA ALA A 124 -19.12 21.42 4.17
C ALA A 124 -20.43 21.46 4.97
N SER A 125 -21.56 21.15 4.32
CA SER A 125 -22.87 21.12 4.97
C SER A 125 -23.00 20.01 6.03
N TRP A 126 -22.36 18.85 5.83
CA TRP A 126 -22.31 17.80 6.84
C TRP A 126 -21.54 18.24 8.10
N ARG A 127 -20.45 18.98 7.92
CA ARG A 127 -19.61 19.47 9.02
C ARG A 127 -20.33 20.56 9.81
N GLU A 128 -20.93 21.53 9.13
CA GLU A 128 -21.77 22.58 9.74
C GLU A 128 -22.87 22.00 10.63
N ARG A 129 -23.53 20.93 10.18
CA ARG A 129 -24.59 20.25 10.95
C ARG A 129 -24.11 19.55 12.21
N ARG A 130 -22.84 19.15 12.30
CA ARG A 130 -22.31 18.38 13.44
C ARG A 130 -21.47 19.19 14.40
N THR A 131 -20.66 20.11 13.88
CA THR A 131 -19.73 20.90 14.71
C THR A 131 -20.22 22.32 14.93
N GLY A 132 -21.24 22.78 14.19
CA GLY A 132 -21.74 24.16 14.27
C GLY A 132 -20.76 25.21 13.71
N HIS A 133 -19.61 24.80 13.17
CA HIS A 133 -18.59 25.70 12.62
C HIS A 133 -18.69 25.75 11.10
N ARG A 134 -18.73 26.97 10.55
CA ARG A 134 -18.69 27.22 9.11
C ARG A 134 -17.28 27.00 8.58
N VAL A 135 -17.16 26.33 7.45
CA VAL A 135 -15.87 26.15 6.76
C VAL A 135 -15.43 27.51 6.22
N GLY A 136 -14.48 28.15 6.91
CA GLY A 136 -13.95 29.49 6.57
C GLY A 136 -13.67 30.41 7.77
N ASP A 137 -14.22 30.09 8.95
CA ASP A 137 -14.08 30.96 10.13
C ASP A 137 -12.79 30.70 10.94
N GLU A 138 -12.06 29.62 10.66
CA GLU A 138 -10.87 29.19 11.42
C GLU A 138 -9.68 30.15 11.25
N CYS A 139 -9.51 30.83 10.10
CA CYS A 139 -8.45 31.83 9.94
C CYS A 139 -8.68 33.11 10.77
N ARG A 140 -9.89 33.32 11.32
CA ARG A 140 -10.20 34.51 12.11
C ARG A 140 -9.80 34.37 13.58
N HIS A 141 -9.65 33.14 14.09
CA HIS A 141 -9.53 32.91 15.54
C HIS A 141 -8.10 32.68 16.06
N SER A 142 -7.13 32.47 15.16
CA SER A 142 -5.73 32.20 15.54
C SER A 142 -4.84 33.45 15.59
N ALA A 143 -5.34 34.61 15.15
CA ALA A 143 -4.59 35.86 15.25
C ALA A 143 -4.73 36.44 16.66
N LYS A 144 -3.71 36.28 17.51
CA LYS A 144 -3.65 37.02 18.77
C LYS A 144 -3.63 38.53 18.49
N PRO A 145 -4.44 39.36 19.18
CA PRO A 145 -4.40 40.81 19.00
C PRO A 145 -3.08 41.34 19.54
N GLY A 146 -2.11 41.62 18.66
CA GLY A 146 -0.88 42.33 19.03
C GLY A 146 0.40 41.88 18.34
N GLU A 147 0.42 40.72 17.69
CA GLU A 147 1.66 40.15 17.14
C GLU A 147 1.49 39.88 15.65
N ASN A 148 1.43 40.94 14.83
CA ASN A 148 1.66 40.94 13.36
C ASN A 148 1.46 42.37 12.82
N SER A 149 2.49 43.22 12.94
CA SER A 149 2.58 44.52 12.26
C SER A 149 2.63 44.40 10.73
N GLU A 150 2.69 43.17 10.18
CA GLU A 150 2.81 42.90 8.75
C GLU A 150 1.45 42.80 8.01
N LEU A 151 0.34 42.57 8.73
CA LEU A 151 -1.01 42.45 8.13
C LEU A 151 -1.66 43.82 7.80
N ALA A 152 -1.02 44.94 8.14
CA ALA A 152 -1.51 46.27 7.79
C ALA A 152 -1.37 46.57 6.28
N VAL A 153 -0.48 45.88 5.57
CA VAL A 153 -0.21 46.11 4.14
C VAL A 153 -1.30 45.48 3.24
N TYR A 154 -2.07 44.52 3.73
CA TYR A 154 -3.10 43.84 2.94
C TYR A 154 -4.52 44.38 3.18
N ARG A 155 -4.66 45.54 3.84
CA ARG A 155 -5.98 46.14 4.12
C ARG A 155 -6.55 46.96 2.94
N ASP A 156 -5.74 47.31 1.94
CA ASP A 156 -6.08 48.38 0.99
C ASP A 156 -6.23 47.98 -0.48
N ARG A 157 -6.67 46.74 -0.77
CA ARG A 157 -7.14 46.38 -2.12
C ARG A 157 -8.45 45.61 -2.07
N ARG A 158 -9.53 46.32 -1.74
CA ARG A 158 -10.86 46.02 -2.29
C ARG A 158 -10.91 46.63 -3.69
N PRO A 159 -10.89 45.87 -4.79
CA PRO A 159 -11.37 46.44 -6.03
C PRO A 159 -12.89 46.51 -5.92
N GLU A 160 -13.33 47.76 -5.83
CA GLU A 160 -14.62 48.30 -6.20
C GLU A 160 -15.28 47.50 -7.35
N GLN A 161 -16.57 47.22 -7.21
CA GLN A 161 -17.38 46.67 -8.28
C GLN A 161 -17.34 47.63 -9.47
N ASP A 162 -16.63 47.28 -10.55
CA ASP A 162 -16.81 47.92 -11.86
C ASP A 162 -17.60 46.97 -12.76
N GLY A 163 -18.76 47.43 -13.19
CA GLY A 163 -19.58 46.73 -14.16
C GLY A 163 -18.94 46.81 -15.54
N ARG A 164 -18.63 45.64 -16.14
CA ARG A 164 -18.48 45.57 -17.59
C ARG A 164 -18.77 44.17 -18.15
N SER A 165 -19.92 44.10 -18.80
CA SER A 165 -20.23 43.35 -20.03
C SER A 165 -19.25 42.25 -20.47
N GLY A 166 -19.69 41.00 -20.28
CA GLY A 166 -19.72 39.91 -21.27
C GLY A 166 -18.44 39.48 -21.98
N GLU A 167 -17.94 38.28 -21.65
CA GLU A 167 -17.36 37.35 -22.63
C GLU A 167 -17.71 35.89 -22.26
N GLN A 168 -18.68 35.36 -23.00
CA GLN A 168 -18.81 34.00 -23.52
C GLN A 168 -18.26 32.82 -22.69
N PHE A 169 -19.15 32.23 -21.88
CA PHE A 169 -19.08 30.82 -21.54
C PHE A 169 -19.52 30.01 -22.77
N GLN A 170 -18.58 29.40 -23.48
CA GLN A 170 -18.88 28.48 -24.56
C GLN A 170 -19.36 27.16 -23.96
N VAL A 171 -20.68 27.02 -23.83
CA VAL A 171 -21.36 25.78 -23.44
C VAL A 171 -21.13 24.76 -24.56
N LEU A 172 -20.33 23.72 -24.30
CA LEU A 172 -20.34 22.52 -25.13
C LEU A 172 -21.70 21.83 -24.97
N PRO A 173 -22.42 21.48 -26.04
CA PRO A 173 -23.74 20.89 -25.95
C PRO A 173 -23.66 19.52 -25.28
N THR A 174 -24.31 19.37 -24.13
CA THR A 174 -24.67 18.06 -23.59
C THR A 174 -25.76 17.47 -24.47
N GLU A 175 -25.42 16.42 -25.21
CA GLU A 175 -26.39 15.50 -25.82
C GLU A 175 -27.16 14.78 -24.72
N ASP A 176 -28.23 15.39 -24.23
CA ASP A 176 -29.33 14.63 -23.61
C ASP A 176 -30.65 15.27 -24.03
N GLY A 177 -31.17 14.77 -25.15
CA GLY A 177 -32.42 15.20 -25.76
C GLY A 177 -33.64 14.73 -24.95
N ARG A 178 -33.97 15.46 -23.89
CA ARG A 178 -35.28 15.31 -23.23
C ARG A 178 -35.93 16.67 -22.97
N GLU A 179 -36.76 17.06 -23.92
CA GLU A 179 -37.68 18.21 -23.90
C GLU A 179 -38.77 17.99 -22.83
N PRO A 180 -38.96 18.88 -21.84
CA PRO A 180 -40.16 18.87 -21.02
C PRO A 180 -41.30 19.63 -21.72
N ALA A 181 -42.39 18.90 -21.93
CA ALA A 181 -43.64 19.38 -22.50
C ALA A 181 -44.26 20.53 -21.68
N ARG A 182 -44.86 21.46 -22.45
CA ARG A 182 -45.70 22.63 -22.15
C ARG A 182 -46.21 22.84 -20.73
#